data_AF-A0A199UT45-F1
#
_entry.id   AF-A0A199UT45-F1
#
_cell.length_a   1.000
_cell.length_b   1.000
_cell.length_c   1.000
_cell.angle_alpha   90.00
_cell.angle_beta   90.00
_cell.angle_gamma   90.00
#
_symmetry.space_group_name_H-M   'P 1'
#
loop_
_entity.id
_entity.type
_entity.pdbx_description
1 polymer ?
#
loop_
_entity_poly.entity_id
_entity_poly.type
_entity_poly.pdbx_seq_one_letter_code
_entity_poly.pdbx_strand_id
1 'polypeptide(L)' 'MALSSWTQWLINPRRNWLARQHMKAVSKRLRNYGLRYDDLYDPYYDLDIKEASRGSRGGGGRANQRLKRAMISP' A
#
# COMPACT_ATOMS: atom_id res chain seq x y z
N MET A 1 20.12 -9.40 0.52
CA MET A 1 20.30 -9.77 1.94
C MET A 1 19.19 -10.72 2.32
N ALA A 2 19.50 -11.95 2.73
CA ALA A 2 18.48 -12.91 3.14
C ALA A 2 18.04 -12.61 4.59
N LEU A 3 16.76 -12.30 4.79
CA LEU A 3 16.17 -12.22 6.13
C LEU A 3 16.27 -13.59 6.81
N SER A 4 16.60 -13.60 8.11
CA SER A 4 16.67 -14.85 8.87
C SER A 4 15.34 -15.60 8.78
N SER A 5 15.38 -16.93 8.81
CA SER A 5 14.19 -17.79 8.74
C SER A 5 13.14 -17.44 9.80
N TRP A 6 13.59 -16.94 10.95
CA TRP A 6 12.73 -16.46 12.04
C TRP A 6 12.03 -15.12 11.72
N THR A 7 12.73 -14.14 11.14
CA THR A 7 12.09 -12.88 10.71
C THR A 7 11.11 -13.11 9.56
N GLN A 8 11.44 -14.00 8.62
CA GLN A 8 10.49 -14.42 7.59
C GLN A 8 9.23 -15.08 8.19
N TRP A 9 9.36 -15.83 9.29
CA TRP A 9 8.19 -16.42 9.95
C TRP A 9 7.29 -15.35 10.57
N LEU A 10 7.86 -14.33 11.21
CA LEU A 10 7.11 -13.24 11.85
C LEU A 10 6.33 -12.38 10.84
N ILE A 11 6.95 -12.04 9.71
CA ILE A 11 6.40 -11.04 8.78
C ILE A 11 5.42 -11.70 7.78
N ASN A 12 5.55 -13.01 7.55
CA ASN A 12 4.81 -13.67 6.48
C ASN A 12 3.37 -14.02 6.91
N PRO A 13 2.32 -13.43 6.30
CA PRO A 13 0.92 -13.64 6.68
C PRO A 13 0.42 -15.07 6.42
N ARG A 14 1.19 -15.88 5.68
CA ARG A 14 0.91 -17.31 5.50
C ARG A 14 1.29 -18.12 6.73
N ARG A 15 2.32 -17.71 7.48
CA ARG A 15 2.88 -18.42 8.63
C ARG A 15 2.49 -17.79 9.99
N ASN A 16 2.20 -16.49 10.02
CA ASN A 16 1.77 -15.77 11.22
C ASN A 16 0.31 -15.30 11.12
N TRP A 17 -0.51 -15.71 12.10
CA TRP A 17 -1.92 -15.31 12.21
C TRP A 17 -2.10 -13.81 12.46
N LEU A 18 -1.26 -13.19 13.29
CA LEU A 18 -1.32 -11.76 13.58
C LEU A 18 -1.05 -10.92 12.33
N ALA A 19 -0.03 -11.28 11.55
CA ALA A 19 0.27 -10.66 10.26
C ALA A 19 -0.91 -10.80 9.28
N ARG A 20 -1.63 -11.94 9.33
CA ARG A 20 -2.84 -12.15 8.53
C ARG A 20 -4.00 -11.25 8.95
N GLN A 21 -4.24 -11.09 10.26
CA GLN A 21 -5.27 -10.17 10.75
C GLN A 21 -4.95 -8.72 10.40
N HIS A 22 -3.69 -8.30 10.56
CA HIS A 22 -3.22 -6.99 10.15
C HIS A 22 -3.48 -6.73 8.65
N MET A 23 -3.06 -7.66 7.79
CA MET A 23 -3.28 -7.55 6.35
C MET A 23 -4.78 -7.46 6.02
N LYS A 24 -5.63 -8.25 6.70
CA LYS A 24 -7.08 -8.24 6.51
C LYS A 24 -7.71 -6.90 6.94
N ALA A 25 -7.29 -6.36 8.09
CA ALA A 25 -7.76 -5.09 8.60
C ALA A 25 -7.39 -3.92 7.67
N VAL A 26 -6.13 -3.86 7.23
CA VAL A 26 -5.64 -2.84 6.29
C VAL A 26 -6.37 -2.95 4.95
N SER A 27 -6.47 -4.16 4.39
CA SER A 27 -7.17 -4.40 3.12
C SER A 27 -8.64 -3.99 3.18
N LYS A 28 -9.32 -4.28 4.30
CA LYS A 28 -10.73 -3.88 4.49
C LYS A 28 -10.88 -2.36 4.50
N ARG A 29 -10.02 -1.65 5.26
CA ARG A 29 -10.04 -0.18 5.32
C ARG A 29 -9.76 0.45 3.97
N LEU A 30 -8.72 0.01 3.27
CA LEU A 30 -8.38 0.52 1.94
C LEU A 30 -9.51 0.31 0.92
N ARG A 31 -10.16 -0.85 0.95
CA ARG A 31 -11.29 -1.14 0.05
C ARG A 31 -12.50 -0.25 0.33
N ASN A 32 -12.77 0.09 1.59
CA ASN A 32 -13.84 1.02 1.94
C ASN A 32 -13.60 2.41 1.33
N TYR A 33 -12.36 2.90 1.38
CA TYR A 33 -12.00 4.17 0.74
C TYR A 33 -11.77 4.06 -0.78
N GLY A 34 -11.75 2.84 -1.33
CA GLY A 34 -11.45 2.60 -2.74
C GLY A 34 -10.00 2.85 -3.14
N LEU A 35 -9.09 2.81 -2.16
CA LEU A 35 -7.66 3.03 -2.34
C LEU A 35 -6.91 1.71 -2.50
N ARG A 36 -5.77 1.76 -3.18
CA ARG A 36 -4.74 0.72 -3.13
C ARG A 36 -3.68 1.10 -2.11
N TYR A 37 -2.92 0.10 -1.67
CA TYR A 37 -1.78 0.33 -0.78
C TYR A 37 -0.74 1.25 -1.45
N ASP A 38 -0.50 1.07 -2.76
CA ASP A 38 0.42 1.91 -3.52
C ASP A 38 0.00 3.38 -3.60
N ASP A 39 -1.28 3.69 -3.44
CA ASP A 39 -1.78 5.07 -3.49
C ASP A 39 -1.45 5.85 -2.19
N LEU A 40 -1.03 5.16 -1.13
CA LEU A 40 -0.64 5.80 0.14
C LEU A 40 0.75 6.43 0.09
N TYR A 41 1.56 6.10 -0.92
CA TYR A 41 2.89 6.66 -1.05
C TYR A 41 2.83 8.09 -1.56
N ASP A 42 3.38 9.03 -0.79
CA ASP A 42 3.46 10.45 -1.15
C ASP A 42 4.70 10.72 -2.01
N PRO A 43 4.55 11.16 -3.27
CA PRO A 43 5.67 11.53 -4.14
C PRO A 43 6.52 12.71 -3.65
N TYR A 44 6.06 13.47 -2.66
CA TYR A 44 6.82 14.56 -2.07
C TYR A 44 7.65 14.14 -0.86
N TYR A 45 7.42 12.94 -0.32
CA TYR A 45 8.11 12.44 0.87
C TYR A 45 9.50 11.86 0.55
N ASP A 46 9.67 11.26 -0.63
CA ASP A 46 10.93 10.67 -1.06
C ASP A 46 11.13 10.82 -2.58
N LEU A 47 12.37 11.08 -3.00
CA LEU A 47 12.75 11.20 -4.40
C LEU A 47 12.55 9.87 -5.13
N ASP A 48 12.84 8.76 -4.46
CA ASP A 48 12.70 7.41 -5.03
C ASP A 48 11.23 7.06 -5.28
N ILE A 49 10.32 7.47 -4.39
CA ILE A 49 8.86 7.31 -4.57
C ILE A 49 8.38 8.13 -5.77
N LYS A 50 8.90 9.35 -5.92
CA LYS A 50 8.59 10.22 -7.07
C LYS A 50 9.06 9.61 -8.38
N GLU A 51 10.26 9.02 -8.41
CA GLU A 51 10.80 8.36 -9.60
C GLU A 51 10.04 7.07 -9.93
N ALA A 52 9.72 6.24 -8.94
CA ALA A 52 8.89 5.05 -9.12
C ALA A 52 7.50 5.40 -9.67
N SER A 53 6.93 6.52 -9.24
CA SER A 53 5.63 7.02 -9.71
C SER A 53 5.64 7.45 -11.19
N ARG A 54 6.80 7.85 -11.74
CA ARG A 54 6.95 8.26 -13.15
C ARG A 54 6.83 7.12 -14.16
N GLY A 55 7.12 5.89 -13.75
CA GLY A 55 7.12 4.71 -14.62
C GLY A 55 5.72 4.29 -15.11
N SER A 56 4.65 4.74 -14.47
CA SER A 56 3.28 4.38 -14.84
C SER A 56 2.56 5.55 -15.54
N ARG A 57 2.74 5.68 -16.85
CA ARG A 57 2.11 6.75 -17.69
C ARG A 57 0.58 6.88 -17.55
N GLY A 58 -0.11 5.88 -17.00
CA GLY A 58 -1.54 5.95 -16.64
C GLY A 58 -1.87 5.71 -15.16
N GLY A 59 -0.89 5.38 -14.31
CA GLY A 59 -1.12 5.07 -12.90
C GLY A 59 -1.36 6.32 -12.06
N GLY A 60 -0.58 7.38 -12.28
CA GLY A 60 -0.70 8.65 -11.53
C GLY A 60 -2.08 9.31 -11.64
N GLY A 61 -2.66 9.36 -12.83
CA GLY A 61 -4.01 9.92 -13.03
C GLY A 61 -5.10 9.10 -12.33
N ARG A 62 -5.01 7.76 -12.39
CA ARG A 62 -5.94 6.84 -11.70
C ARG A 62 -5.76 6.87 -10.18
N ALA A 63 -4.54 7.01 -9.68
CA ALA A 63 -4.26 7.18 -8.26
C ALA A 63 -4.86 8.49 -7.74
N ASN A 64 -4.63 9.61 -8.44
CA ASN A 64 -5.23 10.90 -8.08
C ASN A 64 -6.76 10.87 -8.07
N GLN A 65 -7.40 10.17 -9.02
CA GLN A 65 -8.86 10.02 -9.02
C GLN A 65 -9.36 9.27 -7.77
N ARG A 66 -8.68 8.18 -7.38
CA ARG A 66 -9.02 7.38 -6.20
C ARG A 66 -8.78 8.16 -4.91
N LEU A 67 -7.67 8.89 -4.80
CA LEU A 67 -7.36 9.78 -3.68
C LEU A 67 -8.41 10.88 -3.52
N LYS A 68 -8.76 11.57 -4.60
CA LYS A 68 -9.84 12.59 -4.58
C LYS A 68 -11.16 11.98 -4.12
N ARG A 69 -11.52 10.79 -4.60
CA ARG A 69 -12.74 10.10 -4.16
C ARG A 69 -12.68 9.75 -2.67
N ALA A 70 -11.56 9.25 -2.19
CA ALA A 70 -11.37 8.88 -0.79
C ALA A 70 -11.41 10.09 0.16
N MET A 71 -10.91 11.25 -0.26
CA MET A 71 -10.96 12.48 0.55
C MET A 71 -12.38 13.05 0.66
N ILE A 72 -13.24 12.78 -0.32
CA ILE A 72 -14.62 13.29 -0.37
C ILE A 72 -15.61 12.29 0.25
N SER A 73 -15.27 11.00 0.30
CA SER A 73 -16.12 9.96 0.90
C SER A 73 -15.91 9.91 2.43
N PRO A 74 -16.94 10.22 3.24
CA PRO A 74 -16.87 10.05 4.70
C PRO A 74 -16.74 8.58 5.13
#